data_AF-A0A524I364-F1
#
_entry.id   AF-A0A524I364-F1
#
_cell.length_a   1.000
_cell.length_b   1.000
_cell.length_c   1.000
_cell.angle_alpha   90.00
_cell.angle_beta   90.00
_cell.angle_gamma   90.00
#
_symmetry.space_group_name_H-M   'P 1'
#
loop_
_entity.id
_entity.type
_entity.pdbx_description
1 polymer ?
#
loop_
_entity_poly.entity_id
_entity_poly.type
_entity_poly.pdbx_seq_one_letter_code
_entity_poly.pdbx_strand_id
1 'polypeptide(L)'
;MTDVTIRGIDDDVYANFTSEAKKRNLSIGELTTLVMRALVEEISTTNYRIGNLNSLQVSKKDLESLKGPVMFHNIKSLEFADDIDWDMFDARIMSIKNCAKVLIPKTLTRFQVLTKCAMVSEVKSS
;
A
#
# COMPACT_ATOMS: atom_id res chain seq x y z
N MET A 1 -28.87 -13.88 -0.06
CA MET A 1 -28.13 -14.60 0.99
C MET A 1 -27.40 -15.73 0.30
N THR A 2 -26.09 -15.83 0.48
CA THR A 2 -25.26 -16.85 -0.16
C THR A 2 -24.85 -17.85 0.90
N ASP A 3 -25.12 -19.14 0.68
CA ASP A 3 -24.66 -20.18 1.59
C ASP A 3 -23.17 -20.43 1.36
N VAL A 4 -22.40 -20.37 2.44
CA VAL A 4 -20.95 -20.54 2.43
C VAL A 4 -20.52 -21.50 3.54
N THR A 5 -19.55 -22.37 3.24
CA THR A 5 -18.89 -23.23 4.23
C THR A 5 -17.43 -22.82 4.35
N ILE A 6 -17.01 -22.42 5.55
CA ILE A 6 -15.61 -22.05 5.85
C ILE A 6 -14.99 -23.20 6.66
N ARG A 7 -13.81 -23.66 6.25
CA ARG A 7 -13.09 -24.79 6.87
C ARG A 7 -11.69 -24.36 7.32
N GLY A 8 -11.14 -25.05 8.32
CA GLY A 8 -9.77 -24.82 8.80
C GLY A 8 -9.62 -23.67 9.79
N ILE A 9 -10.68 -23.31 10.52
CA ILE A 9 -10.59 -22.38 11.64
C ILE A 9 -10.23 -23.18 12.88
N ASP A 10 -9.17 -22.80 13.59
CA ASP A 10 -8.79 -23.42 14.87
C ASP A 10 -9.90 -23.23 15.92
N ASP A 11 -10.08 -24.23 16.79
CA ASP A 11 -11.18 -24.28 17.75
C ASP A 11 -11.19 -23.08 18.72
N ASP A 12 -10.01 -22.65 19.16
CA ASP A 12 -9.82 -21.50 20.03
C ASP A 12 -10.16 -20.17 19.33
N VAL A 13 -9.76 -20.03 18.07
CA VAL A 13 -10.11 -18.87 17.23
C VAL A 13 -11.62 -18.80 17.03
N TYR A 14 -12.27 -19.93 16.71
CA TYR A 14 -13.72 -19.98 16.55
C TYR A 14 -14.47 -19.66 17.84
N ALA A 15 -14.01 -20.17 18.98
CA ALA A 15 -14.61 -19.89 20.29
C ALA A 15 -14.50 -18.41 20.68
N ASN A 16 -13.33 -17.80 20.45
CA ASN A 16 -13.10 -16.38 20.68
C ASN A 16 -13.97 -15.52 19.76
N PHE A 17 -14.03 -15.85 18.46
CA PHE A 17 -14.84 -15.13 17.47
C PHE A 17 -16.34 -15.20 17.78
N THR A 18 -16.84 -16.37 18.18
CA THR A 18 -18.22 -16.58 18.59
C THR A 18 -18.57 -15.75 19.83
N SER A 19 -17.66 -15.72 20.81
CA SER A 19 -17.83 -14.93 22.02
C SER A 19 -17.87 -13.43 21.70
N GLU A 20 -17.05 -12.96 20.78
CA GLU A 20 -17.02 -11.57 20.34
C GLU A 20 -18.29 -11.17 19.59
N ALA A 21 -18.83 -12.04 18.73
CA ALA A 21 -20.11 -11.82 18.06
C ALA A 21 -21.25 -11.64 19.07
N LYS A 22 -21.30 -12.51 20.09
CA LYS A 22 -22.29 -12.43 21.18
C LYS A 22 -22.19 -11.13 21.97
N LYS A 23 -20.97 -10.71 22.36
CA LYS A 23 -20.76 -9.44 23.09
C LYS A 23 -21.30 -8.23 22.32
N ARG A 24 -21.23 -8.27 20.98
CA ARG A 24 -21.68 -7.21 20.08
C ARG A 24 -23.14 -7.36 19.62
N ASN A 25 -23.84 -8.39 20.11
CA ASN A 25 -25.20 -8.74 19.68
C ASN A 25 -25.33 -8.91 18.16
N LEU A 26 -24.31 -9.52 17.55
CA LEU A 26 -24.26 -9.84 16.11
C LEU A 26 -24.30 -11.36 15.92
N SER A 27 -24.86 -11.82 14.81
CA SER A 27 -24.66 -13.19 14.36
C SER A 27 -23.21 -13.42 13.92
N ILE A 28 -22.78 -14.68 13.93
CA ILE A 28 -21.44 -15.06 13.43
C ILE A 28 -21.28 -14.63 11.97
N GLY A 29 -22.34 -14.77 11.14
CA GLY A 29 -22.32 -14.36 9.74
C GLY A 29 -22.18 -12.84 9.55
N GLU A 30 -22.84 -12.03 10.38
CA GLU A 30 -22.71 -10.57 10.34
C GLU A 30 -21.30 -10.13 10.74
N LEU A 31 -20.77 -10.65 11.86
CA LEU A 31 -19.40 -10.34 12.26
C LEU A 31 -18.38 -10.81 11.22
N THR A 32 -18.59 -12.00 10.65
CA THR A 32 -17.76 -12.53 9.55
C THR A 32 -17.79 -11.59 8.35
N THR A 33 -18.97 -11.10 7.96
CA THR A 33 -19.11 -10.16 6.83
C THR A 33 -18.40 -8.85 7.11
N LEU A 34 -18.50 -8.31 8.33
CA LEU A 34 -17.80 -7.08 8.73
C LEU A 34 -16.29 -7.24 8.67
N VAL A 35 -15.77 -8.32 9.25
CA VAL A 35 -14.33 -8.60 9.28
C VAL A 35 -13.80 -8.89 7.88
N MET A 36 -14.48 -9.71 7.09
CA MET A 36 -14.11 -9.97 5.70
C MET A 36 -14.13 -8.71 4.86
N ARG A 37 -15.12 -7.81 5.05
CA ARG A 37 -15.17 -6.54 4.33
C ARG A 37 -14.00 -5.64 4.71
N ALA A 38 -13.75 -5.46 6.00
CA ALA A 38 -12.62 -4.66 6.48
C ALA A 38 -11.29 -5.19 5.95
N LEU A 39 -11.10 -6.51 6.02
CA LEU A 39 -9.91 -7.18 5.52
C LEU A 39 -9.80 -7.09 3.99
N VAL A 40 -10.90 -7.26 3.24
CA VAL A 40 -10.88 -7.12 1.78
C VAL A 40 -10.63 -5.68 1.40
N GLU A 41 -11.16 -4.68 2.09
CA GLU A 41 -10.84 -3.27 1.85
C GLU A 41 -9.37 -2.95 2.16
N GLU A 42 -8.81 -3.55 3.21
CA GLU A 42 -7.40 -3.48 3.57
C GLU A 42 -6.49 -4.17 2.53
N ILE A 43 -6.83 -5.37 2.09
CA ILE A 43 -6.09 -6.14 1.06
C ILE A 43 -6.32 -5.56 -0.34
N SER A 44 -7.48 -4.96 -0.59
CA SER A 44 -7.84 -4.24 -1.82
C SER A 44 -7.19 -2.86 -1.89
N THR A 45 -6.11 -2.62 -1.13
CA THR A 45 -5.07 -1.66 -1.53
C THR A 45 -4.74 -1.92 -2.99
N THR A 46 -5.40 -1.16 -3.86
CA THR A 46 -5.20 -1.21 -5.28
C THR A 46 -3.77 -0.77 -5.46
N ASN A 47 -2.89 -1.70 -5.82
CA ASN A 47 -1.51 -1.36 -6.13
C ASN A 47 -1.54 -0.58 -7.44
N TYR A 48 -1.49 0.74 -7.33
CA TYR A 48 -1.55 1.62 -8.49
C TYR A 48 -0.25 1.48 -9.27
N ARG A 49 -0.36 1.27 -10.58
CA ARG A 49 0.80 1.18 -11.46
C ARG A 49 0.86 2.46 -12.28
N ILE A 50 1.87 3.28 -12.03
CA ILE A 50 2.09 4.55 -12.72
C ILE A 50 3.40 4.45 -13.48
N GLY A 51 3.36 4.65 -14.80
CA GLY A 51 4.54 4.39 -15.61
C GLY A 51 4.40 4.65 -17.09
N ASN A 52 5.48 4.33 -17.81
CA ASN A 52 5.64 4.57 -19.25
C ASN A 52 5.63 6.06 -19.61
N LEU A 53 6.38 6.85 -18.85
CA LEU A 53 6.44 8.31 -18.98
C LEU A 53 7.88 8.79 -19.16
N ASN A 54 8.06 9.96 -19.79
CA ASN A 54 9.37 10.59 -19.85
C ASN A 54 9.74 11.21 -18.49
N SER A 55 8.82 11.95 -17.88
CA SER A 55 9.04 12.62 -16.61
C SER A 55 7.78 12.61 -15.75
N LEU A 56 7.94 12.50 -14.44
CA LEU A 56 6.87 12.62 -13.47
C LEU A 56 7.40 13.30 -12.20
N GLN A 57 6.69 14.32 -11.74
CA GLN A 57 6.86 14.90 -10.41
C GLN A 57 5.74 14.39 -9.51
N VAL A 58 6.07 14.01 -8.29
CA VAL A 58 5.15 13.41 -7.31
C VAL A 58 5.19 14.25 -6.04
N SER A 59 4.03 14.78 -5.66
CA SER A 59 3.82 15.50 -4.40
C SER A 59 3.10 14.64 -3.37
N LYS A 60 3.06 15.12 -2.12
CA LYS A 60 2.24 14.52 -1.06
C LYS A 60 0.76 14.41 -1.48
N LYS A 61 0.24 15.47 -2.09
CA LYS A 61 -1.15 15.54 -2.57
C LYS A 61 -1.46 14.43 -3.60
N ASP A 62 -0.52 14.12 -4.49
CA ASP A 62 -0.72 13.09 -5.52
C ASP A 62 -0.81 11.70 -4.87
N LEU A 63 0.06 11.40 -3.91
CA LEU A 63 0.04 10.13 -3.18
C LEU A 63 -1.20 10.00 -2.27
N GLU A 64 -1.66 11.09 -1.66
CA GLU A 64 -2.89 11.13 -0.84
C GLU A 64 -4.17 10.98 -1.66
N SER A 65 -4.15 11.37 -2.94
CA SER A 65 -5.30 11.19 -3.84
C SER A 65 -5.65 9.72 -4.12
N LEU A 66 -4.70 8.81 -3.84
CA LEU A 66 -4.83 7.37 -4.04
C LEU A 66 -5.11 6.69 -2.69
N LYS A 67 -5.84 5.57 -2.72
CA LYS A 67 -6.19 4.81 -1.49
C LYS A 67 -5.15 3.74 -1.11
N GLY A 68 -4.13 3.55 -1.93
CA GLY A 68 -3.17 2.44 -1.83
C GLY A 68 -1.80 2.83 -2.36
N PRO A 69 -0.81 1.94 -2.21
CA PRO A 69 0.56 2.24 -2.58
C PRO A 69 0.77 2.20 -4.09
N VAL A 70 1.81 2.89 -4.55
CA VAL A 70 2.12 3.08 -5.96
C VAL A 70 3.37 2.29 -6.32
N MET A 71 3.29 1.55 -7.43
CA MET A 71 4.43 1.05 -8.18
C MET A 71 4.73 2.02 -9.32
N PHE A 72 5.88 2.68 -9.25
CA PHE A 72 6.39 3.47 -10.36
C PHE A 72 7.18 2.56 -11.29
N HIS A 73 6.93 2.65 -12.60
CA HIS A 73 7.71 1.87 -13.57
C HIS A 73 7.97 2.57 -14.91
N ASN A 74 9.12 2.29 -15.54
CA ASN A 74 9.45 2.80 -16.89
C ASN A 74 9.34 4.35 -16.98
N ILE A 75 9.97 5.06 -16.05
CA ILE A 75 9.99 6.55 -16.02
C ILE A 75 11.43 7.03 -16.19
N LYS A 76 11.72 7.87 -17.19
CA LYS A 76 13.12 8.33 -17.38
C LYS A 76 13.57 9.24 -16.24
N SER A 77 12.71 10.15 -15.78
CA SER A 77 12.98 11.04 -14.63
C SER A 77 11.79 11.07 -13.67
N LEU A 78 11.96 10.51 -12.48
CA LEU A 78 10.98 10.55 -11.40
C LEU A 78 11.46 11.48 -10.30
N GLU A 79 10.66 12.47 -9.92
CA GLU A 79 11.02 13.46 -8.92
C GLU A 79 10.00 13.49 -7.78
N PHE A 80 10.46 13.35 -6.55
CA PHE A 80 9.64 13.50 -5.35
C PHE A 80 9.82 14.91 -4.80
N ALA A 81 8.71 15.57 -4.47
CA ALA A 81 8.72 16.91 -3.90
C ALA A 81 9.13 16.92 -2.42
N ASP A 82 9.53 18.09 -1.92
CA ASP A 82 10.03 18.30 -0.54
C ASP A 82 8.98 18.08 0.55
N ASP A 83 7.71 17.92 0.18
CA ASP A 83 6.60 17.65 1.09
C ASP A 83 6.42 16.16 1.44
N ILE A 84 7.31 15.29 0.97
CA ILE A 84 7.29 13.85 1.23
C ILE A 84 8.34 13.48 2.28
N ASP A 85 7.88 12.93 3.41
CA ASP A 85 8.73 12.36 4.46
C ASP A 85 8.87 10.83 4.33
N TRP A 86 9.69 10.23 5.20
CA TRP A 86 9.95 8.79 5.17
C TRP A 86 8.70 7.95 5.41
N ASP A 87 7.86 8.34 6.37
CA ASP A 87 6.67 7.56 6.74
C ASP A 87 5.67 7.52 5.57
N MET A 88 5.46 8.66 4.91
CA MET A 88 4.68 8.76 3.69
C MET A 88 5.28 7.93 2.56
N PHE A 89 6.60 8.03 2.34
CA PHE A 89 7.30 7.31 1.28
C PHE A 89 7.18 5.79 1.47
N ASP A 90 7.49 5.27 2.66
CA ASP A 90 7.50 3.84 2.94
C ASP A 90 6.10 3.21 2.86
N ALA A 91 5.09 3.92 3.35
CA ALA A 91 3.70 3.46 3.33
C ALA A 91 3.05 3.56 1.94
N ARG A 92 3.37 4.60 1.15
CA ARG A 92 2.69 4.87 -0.13
C ARG A 92 3.46 4.38 -1.35
N ILE A 93 4.72 3.99 -1.23
CA ILE A 93 5.53 3.54 -2.36
C ILE A 93 5.87 2.06 -2.19
N MET A 94 5.26 1.26 -3.05
CA MET A 94 5.49 -0.18 -3.06
C MET A 94 6.84 -0.50 -3.72
N SER A 95 7.11 0.09 -4.90
CA SER A 95 8.41 -0.07 -5.58
C SER A 95 8.60 0.94 -6.71
N ILE A 96 9.87 1.18 -7.06
CA ILE A 96 10.29 2.00 -8.19
C ILE A 96 11.13 1.11 -9.12
N LYS A 97 10.62 0.81 -10.31
CA LYS A 97 11.23 -0.16 -11.24
C LYS A 97 11.58 0.44 -12.59
N ASN A 98 12.76 0.15 -13.12
CA ASN A 98 13.17 0.60 -14.46
C ASN A 98 13.01 2.13 -14.64
N CYS A 99 13.46 2.89 -13.64
CA CYS A 99 13.49 4.35 -13.70
C CYS A 99 14.95 4.82 -13.83
N ALA A 100 15.29 5.58 -14.86
CA ALA A 100 16.69 5.93 -15.11
C ALA A 100 17.22 6.89 -14.04
N LYS A 101 16.46 7.95 -13.73
CA LYS A 101 16.83 8.97 -12.75
C LYS A 101 15.71 9.13 -11.72
N VAL A 102 16.05 9.03 -10.44
CA VAL A 102 15.15 9.33 -9.31
C VAL A 102 15.72 10.50 -8.53
N LEU A 103 14.96 11.59 -8.46
CA LEU A 103 15.25 12.78 -7.66
C LEU A 103 14.46 12.71 -6.35
N ILE A 104 15.17 12.80 -5.23
CA ILE A 104 14.60 12.66 -3.89
C ILE A 104 14.78 13.96 -3.11
N PRO A 105 13.78 14.37 -2.31
CA PRO A 105 13.89 15.54 -1.45
C PRO A 105 14.92 15.31 -0.34
N LYS A 106 15.38 16.41 0.27
CA LYS A 106 16.36 16.37 1.38
C LYS A 106 15.83 15.70 2.65
N THR A 107 14.51 15.55 2.75
CA THR A 107 13.81 14.82 3.80
C THR A 107 14.07 13.32 3.75
N LEU A 108 14.49 12.79 2.59
CA LEU A 108 14.73 11.36 2.38
C LEU A 108 16.23 11.06 2.20
N THR A 109 16.67 9.96 2.81
CA THR A 109 18.02 9.45 2.58
C THR A 109 18.06 8.53 1.36
N ARG A 110 19.21 8.46 0.69
CA ARG A 110 19.37 7.58 -0.49
C ARG A 110 19.18 6.11 -0.15
N PHE A 111 19.66 5.66 1.01
CA PHE A 111 19.52 4.26 1.41
C PHE A 111 18.07 3.87 1.64
N GLN A 112 17.29 4.73 2.30
CA GLN A 112 15.84 4.54 2.47
C GLN A 112 15.14 4.30 1.14
N VAL A 113 15.39 5.18 0.17
CA VAL A 113 14.76 5.09 -1.16
C VAL A 113 15.24 3.86 -1.94
N LEU A 114 16.54 3.54 -1.87
CA LEU A 114 17.13 2.40 -2.57
C LEU A 114 16.52 1.06 -2.13
N THR A 115 16.00 0.92 -0.91
CA THR A 115 15.32 -0.32 -0.47
C THR A 115 14.07 -0.64 -1.30
N LYS A 116 13.49 0.35 -1.97
CA LYS A 116 12.29 0.21 -2.83
C LYS A 116 12.62 0.24 -4.32
N CYS A 117 13.89 0.46 -4.69
CA CYS A 117 14.33 0.59 -6.08
C CYS A 117 14.76 -0.75 -6.67
N ALA A 118 14.41 -0.99 -7.94
CA ALA A 118 14.96 -2.07 -8.74
C ALA A 118 15.24 -1.58 -10.17
N MET A 119 16.42 -1.87 -10.71
CA MET A 119 16.82 -1.43 -12.05
C MET A 119 16.72 0.11 -12.20
N VAL A 120 17.27 0.82 -11.22
CA VAL A 120 17.38 2.29 -11.23
C VAL A 120 18.83 2.66 -11.50
N SER A 121 19.07 3.54 -12.49
CA SER A 121 20.45 3.88 -12.89
C SER A 121 21.07 4.95 -11.98
N GLU A 122 20.27 5.89 -11.49
CA GLU A 122 20.75 7.02 -10.69
C GLU A 122 19.71 7.50 -9.66
N VAL A 123 20.15 7.70 -8.42
CA VAL A 123 19.36 8.36 -7.35
C VAL A 123 20.12 9.60 -6.88
N LYS A 124 19.51 10.78 -7.03
CA LYS A 124 20.09 12.08 -6.70
C LYS A 124 19.18 12.86 -5.75
N SER A 125 19.78 13.71 -4.94
CA SER A 125 19.04 14.66 -4.11
C SER A 125 18.66 15.89 -4.95
N SER A 126 17.43 16.39 -4.82
CA SER A 126 16.99 17.68 -5.40
C SER A 126 17.53 18.89 -4.63
#